data_AF-A0AAW9SHF3-F1
#
_entry.id   AF-A0AAW9SHF3-F1
#
_cell.length_a   1.000
_cell.length_b   1.000
_cell.length_c   1.000
_cell.angle_alpha   90.00
_cell.angle_beta   90.00
_cell.angle_gamma   90.00
#
_symmetry.space_group_name_H-M   'P 1'
#
loop_
_entity.id
_entity.type
_entity.pdbx_description
1 polymer ?
#
loop_
_entity_poly.entity_id
_entity_poly.type
_entity_poly.pdbx_seq_one_letter_code
_entity_poly.pdbx_strand_id
1 'polypeptide(L)'
;MTDNDRAGGDALAERLGRRLFGMRGQTRPEFLTLAQGIERATALASKDRSGPVVVADIWDNPGGGTAGDSTIVLKGFLDAGVTNCAFGTIWDPMAVRLCHAAGTGATLDLRFGGKTSATAGDPIDATVEVVQVRKDAVQSFGTSVVPLGDIAVIRVQGIEVVLNSNRSQAFSPDLFGNAGVDPMRKDILVIKSTNHFYGAFAPIASDVLYVAVDGPYPNDPATNPYTRLTRPLWPRVETPHAVSEPAP
;
A
#
# COMPACT_ATOMS: atom_id res chain seq x y z
N MET A 1 16.36 -8.68 28.19
CA MET A 1 17.76 -8.89 28.63
C MET A 1 17.97 -7.96 29.80
N THR A 2 18.34 -8.46 30.97
CA THR A 2 18.31 -7.69 32.22
C THR A 2 19.61 -7.79 33.01
N ASP A 3 20.72 -8.26 32.40
CA ASP A 3 22.05 -8.37 33.07
C ASP A 3 22.01 -8.92 34.52
N ASN A 4 21.12 -9.89 34.76
CA ASN A 4 20.75 -10.46 36.07
C ASN A 4 20.06 -9.52 37.08
N ASP A 5 19.79 -8.26 36.75
CA ASP A 5 18.89 -7.35 37.47
C ASP A 5 17.44 -7.41 36.92
N ARG A 6 16.70 -8.42 37.37
CA ARG A 6 15.28 -8.55 37.02
C ARG A 6 14.46 -7.34 37.43
N ALA A 7 14.71 -6.77 38.62
CA ALA A 7 13.89 -5.69 39.17
C ALA A 7 14.05 -4.39 38.34
N GLY A 8 15.27 -4.03 37.99
CA GLY A 8 15.55 -2.91 37.10
C GLY A 8 14.98 -3.13 35.70
N GLY A 9 15.08 -4.36 35.18
CA GLY A 9 14.47 -4.78 33.91
C GLY A 9 12.95 -4.59 33.89
N ASP A 10 12.26 -5.07 34.92
CA ASP A 10 10.80 -4.97 35.05
C ASP A 10 10.36 -3.50 35.15
N ALA A 11 11.05 -2.69 35.96
CA ALA A 11 10.77 -1.27 36.11
C ALA A 11 11.01 -0.46 34.80
N LEU A 12 12.07 -0.79 34.06
CA LEU A 12 12.34 -0.17 32.76
C LEU A 12 11.26 -0.54 31.72
N ALA A 13 10.90 -1.83 31.66
CA ALA A 13 9.87 -2.31 30.75
C ALA A 13 8.51 -1.65 31.02
N GLU A 14 8.11 -1.54 32.30
CA GLU A 14 6.89 -0.86 32.68
C GLU A 14 6.92 0.62 32.29
N ARG A 15 8.01 1.33 32.60
CA ARG A 15 8.17 2.75 32.27
C ARG A 15 8.05 3.01 30.77
N LEU A 16 8.76 2.22 29.95
CA LEU A 16 8.72 2.34 28.50
C LEU A 16 7.35 1.94 27.94
N GLY A 17 6.75 0.87 28.45
CA GLY A 17 5.42 0.41 28.06
C GLY A 17 4.34 1.45 28.34
N ARG A 18 4.34 2.06 29.54
CA ARG A 18 3.40 3.13 29.91
C ARG A 18 3.62 4.39 29.06
N ARG A 19 4.87 4.74 28.74
CA ARG A 19 5.18 5.86 27.84
C ARG A 19 4.59 5.61 26.45
N LEU A 20 4.82 4.43 25.87
CA LEU A 20 4.26 4.06 24.56
C LEU A 20 2.73 4.06 24.60
N PHE A 21 2.12 3.49 25.64
CA PHE A 21 0.67 3.48 25.81
C PHE A 21 0.07 4.89 25.97
N GLY A 22 0.80 5.81 26.62
CA GLY A 22 0.42 7.22 26.73
C GLY A 22 0.36 7.94 25.38
N MET A 23 1.08 7.45 24.37
CA MET A 23 1.08 7.99 23.00
C MET A 23 -0.05 7.43 22.12
N ARG A 24 -0.88 6.51 22.63
CA ARG A 24 -1.98 5.91 21.85
C ARG A 24 -2.90 7.00 21.30
N GLY A 25 -3.33 6.84 20.04
CA GLY A 25 -4.19 7.80 19.35
C GLY A 25 -3.49 9.07 18.85
N GLN A 26 -2.23 9.33 19.22
CA GLN A 26 -1.53 10.58 18.87
C GLN A 26 -0.50 10.41 17.75
N THR A 27 -0.13 9.18 17.41
CA THR A 27 0.98 8.87 16.50
C THR A 27 0.53 8.41 15.12
N ARG A 28 -0.78 8.40 14.85
CA ARG A 28 -1.32 8.01 13.55
C ARG A 28 -1.29 9.21 12.61
N PRO A 29 -0.81 9.06 11.36
CA PRO A 29 -0.98 10.10 10.35
C PRO A 29 -2.46 10.26 9.99
N GLU A 30 -2.78 11.36 9.32
CA GLU A 30 -4.10 11.55 8.73
C GLU A 30 -4.32 10.48 7.64
N PHE A 31 -5.44 9.77 7.73
CA PHE A 31 -5.88 8.84 6.71
C PHE A 31 -7.10 9.41 6.01
N LEU A 32 -7.01 9.53 4.69
CA LEU A 32 -8.10 9.96 3.85
C LEU A 32 -8.94 8.74 3.47
N THR A 33 -10.26 8.93 3.37
CA THR A 33 -11.11 7.99 2.63
C THR A 33 -10.70 7.98 1.16
N LEU A 34 -11.09 6.95 0.40
CA LEU A 34 -10.82 6.88 -1.04
C LEU A 34 -11.33 8.13 -1.79
N ALA A 35 -12.56 8.57 -1.48
CA ALA A 35 -13.16 9.74 -2.13
C ALA A 35 -12.34 11.02 -1.85
N GLN A 36 -11.98 11.25 -0.58
CA GLN A 36 -11.13 12.40 -0.20
C GLN A 36 -9.74 12.31 -0.81
N GLY A 37 -9.17 11.11 -0.91
CA GLY A 37 -7.88 10.87 -1.54
C GLY A 37 -7.88 11.22 -3.02
N ILE A 38 -8.89 10.78 -3.78
CA ILE A 38 -9.07 11.10 -5.20
C ILE A 38 -9.30 12.61 -5.40
N GLU A 39 -10.21 13.20 -4.62
CA GLU A 39 -10.51 14.64 -4.69
C GLU A 39 -9.25 15.46 -4.44
N ARG A 40 -8.52 15.17 -3.35
CA ARG A 40 -7.31 15.91 -2.99
C ARG A 40 -6.19 15.66 -3.98
N ALA A 41 -5.99 14.43 -4.44
CA ALA A 41 -4.96 14.11 -5.42
C ALA A 41 -5.20 14.84 -6.75
N THR A 42 -6.44 14.87 -7.24
CA THR A 42 -6.77 15.55 -8.50
C THR A 42 -6.70 17.08 -8.38
N ALA A 43 -7.13 17.65 -7.25
CA ALA A 43 -7.03 19.09 -6.98
C ALA A 43 -5.58 19.58 -6.82
N LEU A 44 -4.70 18.74 -6.26
CA LEU A 44 -3.27 19.01 -6.21
C LEU A 44 -2.61 18.77 -7.57
N ALA A 45 -3.16 17.83 -8.35
CA ALA A 45 -2.60 17.47 -9.63
C ALA A 45 -2.71 18.58 -10.69
N SER A 46 -3.74 19.41 -10.62
CA SER A 46 -3.99 20.47 -11.60
C SER A 46 -3.12 21.73 -11.43
N LYS A 47 -2.07 21.70 -10.60
CA LYS A 47 -1.21 22.86 -10.29
C LYS A 47 0.18 22.71 -10.92
N ASP A 48 0.80 23.82 -11.31
CA ASP A 48 2.17 23.87 -11.82
C ASP A 48 3.13 23.46 -10.70
N ARG A 49 3.78 22.29 -10.82
CA ARG A 49 4.40 21.59 -9.69
C ARG A 49 5.71 20.91 -10.03
N SER A 50 6.53 20.73 -9.00
CA SER A 50 7.87 20.14 -9.08
C SER A 50 7.89 18.61 -9.12
N GLY A 51 6.73 17.94 -9.04
CA GLY A 51 6.63 16.48 -9.07
C GLY A 51 5.20 15.92 -8.90
N PRO A 52 5.04 14.58 -8.99
CA PRO A 52 3.74 13.91 -8.83
C PRO A 52 3.17 14.01 -7.41
N VAL A 53 1.85 13.87 -7.29
CA VAL A 53 1.22 13.55 -6.00
C VAL A 53 1.37 12.05 -5.78
N VAL A 54 1.85 11.64 -4.61
CA VAL A 54 1.97 10.23 -4.24
C VAL A 54 0.80 9.86 -3.34
N VAL A 55 0.02 8.86 -3.75
CA VAL A 55 -1.12 8.31 -3.00
C VAL A 55 -0.75 6.91 -2.55
N ALA A 56 -0.68 6.70 -1.24
CA ALA A 56 -0.35 5.42 -0.65
C ALA A 56 -1.61 4.69 -0.19
N ASP A 57 -1.89 3.53 -0.80
CA ASP A 57 -2.81 2.52 -0.26
C ASP A 57 -2.11 1.82 0.92
N ILE A 58 -2.57 2.16 2.12
CA ILE A 58 -1.91 1.72 3.35
C ILE A 58 -2.30 0.30 3.76
N TRP A 59 -3.43 -0.21 3.27
CA TRP A 59 -4.01 -1.46 3.74
C TRP A 59 -3.70 -2.64 2.84
N ASP A 60 -3.51 -2.44 1.53
CA ASP A 60 -2.98 -3.51 0.70
C ASP A 60 -1.46 -3.45 0.55
N ASN A 61 -0.73 -3.53 1.67
CA ASN A 61 0.72 -3.57 1.68
C ASN A 61 1.26 -4.99 1.91
N PRO A 62 1.93 -5.63 0.92
CA PRO A 62 2.56 -6.94 1.11
C PRO A 62 3.57 -7.03 2.26
N GLY A 63 4.23 -5.93 2.62
CA GLY A 63 5.11 -5.88 3.79
C GLY A 63 4.36 -6.03 5.12
N GLY A 64 3.06 -5.71 5.15
CA GLY A 64 2.16 -5.95 6.26
C GLY A 64 1.51 -7.35 6.25
N GLY A 65 1.78 -8.16 5.22
CA GLY A 65 1.27 -9.53 5.10
C GLY A 65 0.06 -9.71 4.18
N THR A 66 -0.35 -8.67 3.42
CA THR A 66 -1.37 -8.82 2.37
C THR A 66 -0.78 -9.34 1.05
N ALA A 67 -1.63 -9.56 0.05
CA ALA A 67 -1.19 -10.05 -1.24
C ALA A 67 -0.67 -8.96 -2.18
N GLY A 68 -1.17 -7.72 -2.09
CA GLY A 68 -0.83 -6.65 -3.02
C GLY A 68 -1.66 -6.65 -4.31
N ASP A 69 -2.77 -7.39 -4.35
CA ASP A 69 -3.64 -7.51 -5.53
C ASP A 69 -4.94 -6.67 -5.44
N SER A 70 -5.13 -5.88 -4.40
CA SER A 70 -6.32 -5.03 -4.21
C SER A 70 -6.53 -4.07 -5.37
N THR A 71 -7.78 -4.02 -5.83
CA THR A 71 -8.26 -3.18 -6.92
C THR A 71 -9.08 -2.00 -6.43
N ILE A 72 -9.42 -1.92 -5.13
CA ILE A 72 -10.37 -0.91 -4.61
C ILE A 72 -9.93 0.52 -4.98
N VAL A 73 -8.67 0.86 -4.70
CA VAL A 73 -8.14 2.19 -5.03
C VAL A 73 -8.09 2.41 -6.54
N LEU A 74 -7.59 1.43 -7.31
CA LEU A 74 -7.51 1.55 -8.77
C LEU A 74 -8.91 1.74 -9.39
N LYS A 75 -9.90 0.98 -8.94
CA LYS A 75 -11.29 1.07 -9.41
C LYS A 75 -11.86 2.46 -9.14
N GLY A 76 -11.63 3.01 -7.94
CA GLY A 76 -12.04 4.39 -7.63
C GLY A 76 -11.41 5.43 -8.54
N PHE A 77 -10.12 5.29 -8.85
CA PHE A 77 -9.43 6.19 -9.78
C PHE A 77 -9.96 6.09 -11.22
N LEU A 78 -10.23 4.86 -11.69
CA LEU A 78 -10.85 4.62 -13.00
C LEU A 78 -12.26 5.22 -13.08
N ASP A 79 -13.09 5.00 -12.06
CA ASP A 79 -14.47 5.49 -12.01
C ASP A 79 -14.54 7.02 -11.93
N ALA A 80 -13.55 7.65 -11.29
CA ALA A 80 -13.40 9.09 -11.26
C ALA A 80 -12.80 9.69 -12.55
N GLY A 81 -12.44 8.87 -13.54
CA GLY A 81 -11.87 9.32 -14.80
C GLY A 81 -10.47 9.91 -14.67
N VAL A 82 -9.70 9.48 -13.65
CA VAL A 82 -8.33 9.95 -13.47
C VAL A 82 -7.45 9.44 -14.61
N THR A 83 -6.67 10.33 -15.19
CA THR A 83 -5.71 10.02 -16.27
C THR A 83 -4.32 10.52 -15.90
N ASN A 84 -3.32 10.18 -16.73
CA ASN A 84 -1.91 10.51 -16.49
C ASN A 84 -1.41 10.06 -15.10
N CYS A 85 -1.91 8.91 -14.66
CA CYS A 85 -1.57 8.27 -13.39
C CYS A 85 -0.73 7.02 -13.64
N ALA A 86 0.19 6.71 -12.74
CA ALA A 86 0.83 5.41 -12.68
C ALA A 86 0.50 4.70 -11.37
N PHE A 87 0.19 3.40 -11.45
CA PHE A 87 -0.21 2.58 -10.33
C PHE A 87 0.80 1.43 -10.13
N GLY A 88 1.45 1.40 -8.96
CA GLY A 88 2.56 0.48 -8.65
C GLY A 88 2.38 -0.20 -7.29
N THR A 89 2.13 -1.50 -7.18
CA THR A 89 1.89 -2.48 -8.25
C THR A 89 0.62 -3.29 -7.94
N ILE A 90 0.19 -4.17 -8.84
CA ILE A 90 -0.84 -5.18 -8.59
C ILE A 90 -0.22 -6.56 -8.78
N TRP A 91 -0.20 -7.34 -7.70
CA TRP A 91 0.29 -8.72 -7.76
C TRP A 91 -0.70 -9.61 -8.52
N ASP A 92 -0.36 -9.97 -9.75
CA ASP A 92 -1.18 -10.85 -10.59
C ASP A 92 -0.32 -11.63 -11.58
N PRO A 93 0.28 -12.76 -11.14
CA PRO A 93 1.18 -13.56 -11.98
C PRO A 93 0.50 -14.09 -13.25
N MET A 94 -0.83 -14.29 -13.21
CA MET A 94 -1.58 -14.79 -14.37
C MET A 94 -1.76 -13.69 -15.41
N ALA A 95 -2.13 -12.48 -15.00
CA ALA A 95 -2.24 -11.35 -15.91
C ALA A 95 -0.88 -10.96 -16.52
N VAL A 96 0.21 -11.05 -15.74
CA VAL A 96 1.57 -10.87 -16.25
C VAL A 96 1.86 -11.87 -17.38
N ARG A 97 1.61 -13.17 -17.17
CA ARG A 97 1.84 -14.20 -18.20
C ARG A 97 1.05 -13.95 -19.48
N LEU A 98 -0.22 -13.53 -19.35
CA LEU A 98 -1.06 -13.18 -20.50
C LEU A 98 -0.49 -12.00 -21.28
N CYS A 99 -0.02 -10.95 -20.58
CA CYS A 99 0.60 -9.79 -21.22
C CYS A 99 1.92 -10.15 -21.92
N HIS A 100 2.74 -11.02 -21.32
CA HIS A 100 3.97 -11.54 -21.96
C HIS A 100 3.66 -12.36 -23.21
N ALA A 101 2.59 -13.15 -23.20
CA ALA A 101 2.17 -13.93 -24.37
C ALA A 101 1.61 -13.03 -25.49
N ALA A 102 0.87 -11.97 -25.13
CA ALA A 102 0.34 -11.01 -26.10
C ALA A 102 1.42 -10.10 -26.70
N GLY A 103 2.41 -9.70 -25.88
CA GLY A 103 3.52 -8.84 -26.27
C GLY A 103 3.22 -7.33 -26.18
N THR A 104 4.28 -6.53 -26.15
CA THR A 104 4.19 -5.07 -26.14
C THR A 104 3.45 -4.54 -27.38
N GLY A 105 2.57 -3.56 -27.18
CA GLY A 105 1.71 -2.95 -28.20
C GLY A 105 0.40 -3.71 -28.45
N ALA A 106 0.23 -4.90 -27.88
CA ALA A 106 -1.01 -5.66 -28.00
C ALA A 106 -2.14 -4.99 -27.21
N THR A 107 -3.36 -5.10 -27.73
CA THR A 107 -4.59 -4.76 -27.01
C THR A 107 -5.36 -6.05 -26.73
N LEU A 108 -5.81 -6.24 -25.49
CA LEU A 108 -6.55 -7.43 -25.08
C LEU A 108 -7.56 -7.12 -23.98
N ASP A 109 -8.64 -7.90 -23.94
CA ASP A 109 -9.52 -7.93 -22.78
C ASP A 109 -8.84 -8.73 -21.66
N LEU A 110 -8.66 -8.09 -20.52
CA LEU A 110 -7.90 -8.62 -19.40
C LEU A 110 -8.70 -8.49 -18.10
N ARG A 111 -8.74 -9.59 -17.34
CA ARG A 111 -9.19 -9.61 -15.95
C ARG A 111 -8.00 -9.64 -15.00
N PHE A 112 -7.80 -8.61 -14.19
CA PHE A 112 -6.63 -8.48 -13.32
C PHE A 112 -6.92 -7.93 -11.92
N GLY A 113 -6.07 -8.29 -10.95
CA GLY A 113 -6.21 -7.94 -9.52
C GLY A 113 -7.43 -8.59 -8.85
N GLY A 114 -7.59 -8.41 -7.53
CA GLY A 114 -8.78 -8.78 -6.75
C GLY A 114 -9.07 -10.28 -6.68
N LYS A 115 -8.04 -11.14 -6.81
CA LYS A 115 -8.20 -12.60 -6.93
C LYS A 115 -7.96 -13.35 -5.63
N THR A 116 -7.32 -12.73 -4.63
CA THR A 116 -6.84 -13.45 -3.44
C THR A 116 -7.78 -13.45 -2.26
N SER A 117 -8.63 -12.43 -2.12
CA SER A 117 -9.55 -12.29 -1.00
C SER A 117 -10.82 -11.54 -1.38
N ALA A 118 -11.91 -11.86 -0.71
CA ALA A 118 -13.20 -11.20 -0.91
C ALA A 118 -13.20 -9.71 -0.50
N THR A 119 -12.19 -9.27 0.25
CA THR A 119 -12.04 -7.90 0.74
C THR A 119 -11.02 -7.09 -0.05
N ALA A 120 -10.40 -7.64 -1.08
CA ALA A 120 -9.45 -6.92 -1.96
C ALA A 120 -10.15 -6.11 -3.07
N GLY A 121 -11.49 -6.11 -3.11
CA GLY A 121 -12.27 -5.62 -4.24
C GLY A 121 -12.37 -6.64 -5.38
N ASP A 122 -13.29 -6.39 -6.30
CA ASP A 122 -13.48 -7.26 -7.46
C ASP A 122 -12.33 -7.11 -8.47
N PRO A 123 -11.95 -8.19 -9.17
CA PRO A 123 -11.06 -8.07 -10.33
C PRO A 123 -11.60 -7.07 -11.35
N ILE A 124 -10.69 -6.32 -11.97
CA ILE A 124 -11.04 -5.38 -13.02
C ILE A 124 -11.06 -6.13 -14.35
N ASP A 125 -12.21 -6.13 -15.02
CA ASP A 125 -12.33 -6.53 -16.43
C ASP A 125 -12.24 -5.28 -17.32
N ALA A 126 -11.24 -5.20 -18.18
CA ALA A 126 -11.07 -4.07 -19.09
C ALA A 126 -10.34 -4.48 -20.36
N THR A 127 -10.61 -3.77 -21.45
CA THR A 127 -9.73 -3.74 -22.61
C THR A 127 -8.50 -2.89 -22.26
N VAL A 128 -7.31 -3.47 -22.37
CA VAL A 128 -6.05 -2.83 -21.99
C VAL A 128 -5.03 -2.91 -23.10
N GLU A 129 -4.14 -1.92 -23.16
CA GLU A 129 -2.95 -1.94 -24.01
C GLU A 129 -1.75 -2.43 -23.19
N VAL A 130 -0.98 -3.40 -23.70
CA VAL A 130 0.29 -3.82 -23.09
C VAL A 130 1.36 -2.81 -23.49
N VAL A 131 1.71 -1.90 -22.59
CA VAL A 131 2.73 -0.86 -22.84
C VAL A 131 4.13 -1.45 -22.83
N GLN A 132 4.40 -2.38 -21.92
CA GLN A 132 5.71 -3.01 -21.81
C GLN A 132 5.64 -4.32 -21.04
N VAL A 133 6.50 -5.28 -21.39
CA VAL A 133 6.78 -6.46 -20.58
C VAL A 133 8.27 -6.55 -20.25
N ARG A 134 8.61 -6.98 -19.04
CA ARG A 134 9.99 -7.20 -18.59
C ARG A 134 10.05 -8.46 -17.76
N LYS A 135 11.15 -9.20 -17.90
CA LYS A 135 11.47 -10.33 -17.02
C LYS A 135 12.39 -9.89 -15.89
N ASP A 136 12.32 -10.60 -14.77
CA ASP A 136 13.24 -10.44 -13.64
C ASP A 136 13.42 -8.98 -13.18
N ALA A 137 12.31 -8.23 -13.16
CA ALA A 137 12.33 -6.84 -12.75
C ALA A 137 12.59 -6.71 -11.25
N VAL A 138 13.17 -5.57 -10.88
CA VAL A 138 13.58 -5.26 -9.51
C VAL A 138 13.26 -3.80 -9.17
N GLN A 139 13.30 -3.50 -7.87
CA GLN A 139 13.30 -2.13 -7.33
C GLN A 139 14.33 -2.04 -6.19
N SER A 140 14.70 -0.82 -5.83
CA SER A 140 15.66 -0.58 -4.75
C SER A 140 14.98 -0.45 -3.38
N PHE A 141 15.66 -0.90 -2.32
CA PHE A 141 15.34 -0.55 -0.94
C PHE A 141 16.63 -0.28 -0.15
N GLY A 142 17.00 1.00 -0.05
CA GLY A 142 18.34 1.38 0.42
C GLY A 142 19.41 0.79 -0.49
N THR A 143 20.31 -0.02 0.07
CA THR A 143 21.35 -0.76 -0.69
C THR A 143 20.88 -2.14 -1.18
N SER A 144 19.65 -2.55 -0.84
CA SER A 144 19.11 -3.84 -1.23
C SER A 144 18.39 -3.78 -2.58
N VAL A 145 18.43 -4.90 -3.30
CA VAL A 145 17.65 -5.12 -4.53
C VAL A 145 16.47 -6.03 -4.19
N VAL A 146 15.26 -5.56 -4.46
CA VAL A 146 14.02 -6.29 -4.19
C VAL A 146 13.42 -6.79 -5.51
N PRO A 147 13.24 -8.10 -5.69
CA PRO A 147 12.66 -8.65 -6.91
C PRO A 147 11.14 -8.39 -6.98
N LEU A 148 10.69 -7.90 -8.13
CA LEU A 148 9.29 -7.83 -8.55
C LEU A 148 8.87 -9.07 -9.37
N GLY A 149 9.85 -9.83 -9.84
CA GLY A 149 9.64 -10.95 -10.76
C GLY A 149 9.37 -10.43 -12.18
N ASP A 150 8.67 -11.20 -12.98
CA ASP A 150 8.20 -10.73 -14.28
C ASP A 150 7.13 -9.66 -14.06
N ILE A 151 7.19 -8.61 -14.87
CA ILE A 151 6.22 -7.52 -14.84
C ILE A 151 5.61 -7.27 -16.22
N ALA A 152 4.42 -6.69 -16.20
CA ALA A 152 3.77 -6.11 -17.36
C ALA A 152 3.21 -4.73 -16.97
N VAL A 153 3.47 -3.73 -17.79
CA VAL A 153 2.81 -2.43 -17.69
C VAL A 153 1.64 -2.45 -18.66
N ILE A 154 0.43 -2.32 -18.14
CA ILE A 154 -0.79 -2.18 -18.94
C ILE A 154 -1.29 -0.74 -18.86
N ARG A 155 -1.92 -0.26 -19.92
CA ARG A 155 -2.64 1.02 -19.93
C ARG A 155 -4.13 0.76 -20.01
N VAL A 156 -4.86 1.35 -19.07
CA VAL A 156 -6.32 1.27 -18.97
C VAL A 156 -6.86 2.65 -18.64
N GLN A 157 -7.74 3.20 -19.50
CA GLN A 157 -8.37 4.51 -19.32
C GLN A 157 -7.39 5.65 -18.93
N GLY A 158 -6.19 5.67 -19.53
CA GLY A 158 -5.18 6.69 -19.24
C GLY A 158 -4.33 6.47 -17.99
N ILE A 159 -4.52 5.35 -17.28
CA ILE A 159 -3.70 4.92 -16.14
C ILE A 159 -2.73 3.81 -16.58
N GLU A 160 -1.45 3.94 -16.24
CA GLU A 160 -0.45 2.89 -16.43
C GLU A 160 -0.31 2.06 -15.15
N VAL A 161 -0.68 0.78 -15.21
CA VAL A 161 -0.68 -0.14 -14.06
C VAL A 161 0.46 -1.13 -14.22
N VAL A 162 1.33 -1.20 -13.21
CA VAL A 162 2.41 -2.19 -13.15
C VAL A 162 1.86 -3.46 -12.48
N LEU A 163 1.76 -4.54 -13.26
CA LEU A 163 1.46 -5.88 -12.80
C LEU A 163 2.76 -6.63 -12.48
N ASN A 164 2.80 -7.42 -11.41
CA ASN A 164 4.00 -8.15 -10.98
C ASN A 164 3.72 -9.61 -10.60
N SER A 165 4.71 -10.50 -10.82
CA SER A 165 4.59 -11.93 -10.51
C SER A 165 5.05 -12.29 -9.09
N ASN A 166 5.95 -11.51 -8.48
CA ASN A 166 6.39 -11.75 -7.09
C ASN A 166 5.74 -10.74 -6.16
N ARG A 167 5.11 -11.19 -5.07
CA ARG A 167 4.52 -10.28 -4.06
C ARG A 167 5.59 -9.34 -3.53
N SER A 168 5.35 -8.04 -3.64
CA SER A 168 6.29 -7.01 -3.26
C SER A 168 5.53 -5.72 -2.92
N GLN A 169 5.93 -5.05 -1.86
CA GLN A 169 5.44 -3.69 -1.56
C GLN A 169 6.20 -2.66 -2.38
N ALA A 170 5.63 -1.48 -2.59
CA ALA A 170 6.37 -0.39 -3.20
C ALA A 170 7.38 0.19 -2.19
N PHE A 171 8.65 0.22 -2.58
CA PHE A 171 9.75 0.78 -1.79
C PHE A 171 10.32 2.05 -2.39
N SER A 172 10.43 2.14 -3.71
CA SER A 172 11.15 3.23 -4.37
C SER A 172 10.54 3.59 -5.74
N PRO A 173 10.63 4.87 -6.18
CA PRO A 173 10.16 5.30 -7.50
C PRO A 173 10.80 4.56 -8.66
N ASP A 174 11.99 3.99 -8.48
CA ASP A 174 12.67 3.20 -9.50
C ASP A 174 11.88 1.95 -9.93
N LEU A 175 10.89 1.49 -9.14
CA LEU A 175 9.94 0.46 -9.59
C LEU A 175 9.24 0.88 -10.89
N PHE A 176 8.86 2.17 -11.02
CA PHE A 176 8.22 2.71 -12.22
C PHE A 176 9.25 2.86 -13.34
N GLY A 177 10.40 3.46 -13.04
CA GLY A 177 11.47 3.67 -14.02
C GLY A 177 11.97 2.36 -14.64
N ASN A 178 12.19 1.33 -13.82
CA ASN A 178 12.60 0.00 -14.27
C ASN A 178 11.51 -0.66 -15.14
N ALA A 179 10.24 -0.34 -14.87
CA ALA A 179 9.08 -0.73 -15.67
C ALA A 179 8.89 0.10 -16.95
N GLY A 180 9.72 1.11 -17.21
CA GLY A 180 9.60 1.99 -18.40
C GLY A 180 8.60 3.13 -18.24
N VAL A 181 8.08 3.35 -17.02
CA VAL A 181 7.20 4.48 -16.68
C VAL A 181 8.04 5.56 -16.02
N ASP A 182 8.07 6.75 -16.61
CA ASP A 182 8.74 7.90 -15.98
C ASP A 182 7.85 8.49 -14.88
N PRO A 183 8.20 8.33 -13.58
CA PRO A 183 7.38 8.82 -12.49
C PRO A 183 7.25 10.35 -12.47
N MET A 184 8.23 11.08 -13.00
CA MET A 184 8.23 12.55 -13.00
C MET A 184 7.31 13.14 -14.08
N ARG A 185 6.87 12.32 -15.04
CA ARG A 185 5.92 12.74 -16.08
C ARG A 185 4.47 12.46 -15.72
N LYS A 186 4.23 11.86 -14.55
CA LYS A 186 2.89 11.53 -14.07
C LYS A 186 2.36 12.61 -13.17
N ASP A 187 1.05 12.77 -13.25
CA ASP A 187 0.34 13.65 -12.35
C ASP A 187 0.18 13.00 -10.99
N ILE A 188 -0.10 11.70 -10.95
CA ILE A 188 -0.33 10.96 -9.73
C ILE A 188 0.42 9.63 -9.79
N LEU A 189 1.08 9.28 -8.70
CA LEU A 189 1.61 7.94 -8.46
C LEU A 189 0.79 7.30 -7.35
N VAL A 190 0.12 6.19 -7.64
CA VAL A 190 -0.56 5.39 -6.62
C VAL A 190 0.31 4.19 -6.29
N ILE A 191 0.57 3.98 -5.00
CA ILE A 191 1.45 2.90 -4.53
C ILE A 191 0.85 2.11 -3.37
N LYS A 192 1.29 0.86 -3.24
CA LYS A 192 0.90 -0.05 -2.16
C LYS A 192 2.01 -0.14 -1.11
N SER A 193 1.92 0.65 -0.05
CA SER A 193 2.92 0.71 1.03
C SER A 193 2.43 1.55 2.21
N THR A 194 2.80 1.17 3.44
CA THR A 194 2.38 1.89 4.65
C THR A 194 3.39 2.95 5.08
N ASN A 195 4.70 2.62 5.10
CA ASN A 195 5.75 3.51 5.64
C ASN A 195 7.07 3.46 4.86
N HIS A 196 7.51 2.27 4.42
CA HIS A 196 8.86 2.08 3.86
C HIS A 196 9.13 2.87 2.58
N PHE A 197 8.07 3.25 1.85
CA PHE A 197 8.18 4.06 0.63
C PHE A 197 8.59 5.52 0.90
N TYR A 198 8.25 6.07 2.08
CA TYR A 198 8.22 7.51 2.29
C TYR A 198 9.58 8.16 2.02
N GLY A 199 10.66 7.55 2.51
CA GLY A 199 12.02 8.08 2.33
C GLY A 199 12.47 8.17 0.87
N ALA A 200 11.94 7.32 -0.02
CA ALA A 200 12.32 7.30 -1.43
C ALA A 200 11.38 8.11 -2.32
N PHE A 201 10.08 8.19 -1.98
CA PHE A 201 9.09 8.91 -2.77
C PHE A 201 8.94 10.38 -2.37
N ALA A 202 9.06 10.72 -1.08
CA ALA A 202 8.90 12.10 -0.63
C ALA A 202 9.85 13.11 -1.32
N PRO A 203 11.11 12.77 -1.66
CA PRO A 203 12.00 13.69 -2.38
C PRO A 203 11.53 14.07 -3.80
N ILE A 204 10.70 13.23 -4.45
CA ILE A 204 10.17 13.50 -5.79
C ILE A 204 8.71 13.94 -5.78
N ALA A 205 8.02 13.79 -4.66
CA ALA A 205 6.59 14.08 -4.55
C ALA A 205 6.34 15.56 -4.28
N SER A 206 5.28 16.12 -4.89
CA SER A 206 4.75 17.41 -4.42
C SER A 206 4.04 17.25 -3.07
N ASP A 207 3.32 16.14 -2.92
CA ASP A 207 2.52 15.80 -1.75
C ASP A 207 2.48 14.28 -1.57
N VAL A 208 2.36 13.83 -0.32
CA VAL A 208 2.14 12.42 0.04
C VAL A 208 0.81 12.31 0.76
N LEU A 209 -0.12 11.55 0.18
CA LEU A 209 -1.46 11.31 0.72
C LEU A 209 -1.58 9.84 1.13
N TYR A 210 -2.09 9.59 2.32
CA TYR A 210 -2.37 8.25 2.81
C TYR A 210 -3.87 7.96 2.66
N VAL A 211 -4.22 6.93 1.90
CA VAL A 211 -5.61 6.51 1.68
C VAL A 211 -5.88 5.22 2.41
N ALA A 212 -6.93 5.23 3.22
CA ALA A 212 -7.50 4.07 3.89
C ALA A 212 -8.76 3.62 3.14
N VAL A 213 -8.71 2.41 2.58
CA VAL A 213 -9.88 1.69 2.04
C VAL A 213 -10.29 0.55 2.97
N ASP A 214 -11.56 0.16 2.93
CA ASP A 214 -12.00 -1.02 3.68
C ASP A 214 -11.55 -2.31 2.97
N GLY A 215 -10.40 -2.87 3.41
CA GLY A 215 -9.85 -4.16 2.98
C GLY A 215 -8.39 -4.11 2.50
N PRO A 216 -7.75 -5.20 2.02
CA PRO A 216 -7.91 -6.60 2.44
C PRO A 216 -7.33 -6.87 3.84
N TYR A 217 -6.55 -5.94 4.40
CA TYR A 217 -6.03 -6.04 5.77
C TYR A 217 -7.14 -5.65 6.77
N PRO A 218 -7.56 -6.54 7.69
CA PRO A 218 -8.47 -6.16 8.77
C PRO A 218 -7.64 -5.38 9.79
N ASN A 219 -7.76 -4.06 9.80
CA ASN A 219 -6.81 -3.21 10.50
C ASN A 219 -7.40 -2.42 11.65
N ASP A 220 -8.70 -2.53 11.89
CA ASP A 220 -9.31 -1.87 13.04
C ASP A 220 -9.23 -2.81 14.24
N PRO A 221 -8.28 -2.60 15.17
CA PRO A 221 -8.14 -3.50 16.29
C PRO A 221 -9.34 -3.41 17.25
N ALA A 222 -10.25 -2.43 17.07
CA ALA A 222 -11.52 -2.36 17.79
C ALA A 222 -12.50 -3.45 17.35
N THR A 223 -12.56 -3.74 16.06
CA THR A 223 -13.61 -4.59 15.44
C THR A 223 -13.08 -5.92 14.92
N ASN A 224 -11.76 -6.07 14.76
CA ASN A 224 -11.14 -7.29 14.31
C ASN A 224 -11.56 -8.53 15.12
N PRO A 225 -11.97 -9.63 14.47
CA PRO A 225 -12.46 -10.84 15.13
C PRO A 225 -11.31 -11.71 15.65
N TYR A 226 -10.58 -11.22 16.66
CA TYR A 226 -9.51 -11.99 17.28
C TYR A 226 -10.06 -13.22 18.02
N THR A 227 -9.77 -14.42 17.53
CA THR A 227 -10.23 -15.70 18.14
C THR A 227 -9.31 -16.25 19.22
N ARG A 228 -8.06 -15.76 19.28
CA ARG A 228 -7.02 -16.20 20.23
C ARG A 228 -6.54 -15.10 21.18
N LEU A 229 -7.09 -13.89 21.09
CA LEU A 229 -6.74 -12.79 21.98
C LEU A 229 -7.42 -12.99 23.33
N THR A 230 -6.64 -13.35 24.35
CA THR A 230 -7.13 -13.65 25.71
C THR A 230 -7.02 -12.48 26.68
N ARG A 231 -6.35 -11.39 26.29
CA ARG A 231 -6.11 -10.21 27.14
C ARG A 231 -6.87 -8.98 26.63
N PRO A 232 -7.20 -8.03 27.53
CA PRO A 232 -7.65 -6.70 27.14
C PRO A 232 -6.67 -6.04 26.16
N LEU A 233 -7.21 -5.29 25.21
CA LEU A 233 -6.45 -4.61 24.16
C LEU A 233 -7.11 -3.27 23.86
N TRP A 234 -6.34 -2.19 23.86
CA TRP A 234 -6.80 -0.92 23.29
C TRP A 234 -6.79 -1.01 21.76
N PRO A 235 -7.82 -0.53 21.05
CA PRO A 235 -8.94 0.31 21.51
C PRO A 235 -10.21 -0.44 21.92
N ARG A 236 -10.22 -1.78 22.00
CA ARG A 236 -11.42 -2.55 22.48
C ARG A 236 -11.74 -2.29 23.96
N VAL A 237 -10.70 -2.04 24.75
CA VAL A 237 -10.76 -1.67 26.16
C VAL A 237 -9.91 -0.42 26.34
N GLU A 238 -10.48 0.66 26.86
CA GLU A 238 -9.78 1.96 26.96
C GLU A 238 -8.56 1.88 27.89
N THR A 239 -8.68 1.15 29.01
CA THR A 239 -7.62 0.97 30.00
C THR A 239 -7.28 -0.51 30.20
N PRO A 240 -6.64 -1.19 29.22
CA PRO A 240 -6.39 -2.63 29.27
C PRO A 240 -5.32 -3.03 30.30
N HIS A 241 -4.63 -2.05 30.88
CA HIS A 241 -3.59 -2.22 31.90
C HIS A 241 -4.02 -1.72 33.28
N ALA A 242 -5.29 -1.34 33.46
CA ALA A 242 -5.81 -1.03 34.79
C ALA A 242 -5.74 -2.29 35.65
N VAL A 243 -5.17 -2.18 36.84
CA VAL A 243 -5.21 -3.24 37.83
C VAL A 243 -6.66 -3.32 38.31
N SER A 244 -7.33 -4.46 38.13
CA SER A 244 -8.64 -4.69 38.74
C SER A 244 -8.48 -4.60 40.26
N GLU A 245 -9.24 -3.73 40.93
CA GLU A 245 -9.37 -3.82 42.38
C GLU A 245 -9.84 -5.23 42.74
N PRO A 246 -9.25 -5.88 43.76
CA PRO A 246 -9.77 -7.15 44.24
C PRO A 246 -11.24 -6.93 44.64
N ALA A 247 -12.13 -7.81 44.16
CA ALA A 247 -13.52 -7.79 44.57
C ALA A 247 -13.60 -7.84 46.12
N PRO A 248 -14.54 -7.09 46.73
CA PRO A 248 -14.66 -6.99 48.18
C PRO A 248 -14.89 -8.33 48.87
#